data_AF-A0AAT9LM81-F1
#
_entry.id   AF-A0AAT9LM81-F1
#
_cell.length_a   1.000
_cell.length_b   1.000
_cell.length_c   1.000
_cell.angle_alpha   90.00
_cell.angle_beta   90.00
_cell.angle_gamma   90.00
#
_symmetry.space_group_name_H-M   'P 1'
#
loop_
_entity.id
_entity.type
_entity.pdbx_description
1 polymer ?
#
loop_
_entity_poly.entity_id
_entity_poly.type
_entity_poly.pdbx_seq_one_letter_code
_entity_poly.pdbx_strand_id
1 'polypeptide(L)'
;MTAARAERGPAPAPAPRVAVVVDAPDQDPAFTGGLAGLDVVVLSVAEAERQLPTDAEAVYLAGADQDCARRLQAGLSAEWAIPCLTREEMTAVALAGQLLALLIQTGTQPGAARVVIVEPTAIPSLRPVLVAAGLGEIISWHGADAQSFPLRRIARGADAVFDPFGGSSFLLEPNAGRGRPALITVDDPAQPLLALPGLLWALWQTPAARPDARTFHACAHALAVCTALGRRLPDPFDPDLTPMVIRLAAHALATHEETR
;
A
#
# COMPACT_ATOMS: atom_id res chain seq x y z
N MET A 1 9.41 -33.84 -46.73
CA MET A 1 8.68 -33.85 -45.44
C MET A 1 9.62 -33.34 -44.37
N THR A 2 9.60 -32.03 -44.13
CA THR A 2 10.49 -31.35 -43.18
C THR A 2 9.68 -31.16 -41.89
N ALA A 3 10.05 -31.87 -40.83
CA ALA A 3 9.39 -31.76 -39.54
C ALA A 3 9.71 -30.41 -38.89
N ALA A 4 8.68 -29.60 -38.66
CA ALA A 4 8.77 -28.34 -37.95
C ALA A 4 9.21 -28.61 -36.50
N ARG A 5 10.38 -28.08 -36.14
CA ARG A 5 10.93 -28.10 -34.78
C ARG A 5 10.16 -27.04 -33.99
N ALA A 6 9.21 -27.48 -33.16
CA ALA A 6 8.52 -26.60 -32.23
C ALA A 6 9.55 -25.99 -31.27
N GLU A 7 9.78 -24.68 -31.41
CA GLU A 7 10.54 -23.89 -30.46
C GLU A 7 9.78 -23.91 -29.13
N ARG A 8 10.30 -24.67 -28.16
CA ARG A 8 9.88 -24.53 -26.77
C ARG A 8 10.29 -23.13 -26.34
N GLY A 9 9.31 -22.26 -26.14
CA GLY A 9 9.52 -20.96 -25.51
C GLY A 9 10.24 -21.12 -24.15
N PRO A 10 10.91 -20.07 -23.68
CA PRO A 10 11.61 -20.10 -22.40
C PRO A 10 10.65 -20.54 -21.30
N ALA A 11 11.13 -21.41 -20.40
CA ALA A 11 10.37 -21.81 -19.23
C ALA A 11 9.98 -20.55 -18.43
N PRO A 12 8.74 -20.47 -17.90
CA PRO A 12 8.35 -19.33 -17.08
C PRO A 12 9.32 -19.21 -15.91
N ALA A 13 9.76 -17.97 -15.63
CA ALA A 13 10.60 -17.70 -14.47
C ALA A 13 9.91 -18.21 -13.19
N PRO A 14 10.64 -18.79 -12.24
CA PRO A 14 10.05 -19.23 -10.99
C PRO A 14 9.42 -18.03 -10.27
N ALA A 15 8.25 -18.23 -9.69
CA ALA A 15 7.57 -17.21 -8.89
C ALA A 15 8.39 -16.94 -7.62
N PRO A 16 8.49 -15.67 -7.18
CA PRO A 16 9.25 -15.38 -5.98
C PRO A 16 8.57 -15.95 -4.75
N ARG A 17 9.39 -16.46 -3.83
CA ARG A 17 8.92 -17.06 -2.59
C ARG A 17 8.82 -16.03 -1.48
N VAL A 18 7.62 -15.88 -0.92
CA VAL A 18 7.28 -14.82 0.01
C VAL A 18 6.82 -15.43 1.34
N ALA A 19 7.46 -15.02 2.43
CA ALA A 19 7.01 -15.33 3.76
C ALA A 19 5.96 -14.31 4.21
N VAL A 20 4.74 -14.75 4.48
CA VAL A 20 3.66 -13.92 5.03
C VAL A 20 3.57 -14.20 6.52
N VAL A 21 3.83 -13.19 7.34
CA VAL A 21 3.83 -13.29 8.79
C VAL A 21 2.52 -12.73 9.35
N VAL A 22 1.77 -13.58 10.04
CA VAL A 22 0.46 -13.30 10.62
C VAL A 22 0.50 -13.53 12.13
N ASP A 23 -0.36 -12.85 12.88
CA ASP A 23 -0.45 -13.05 14.34
C ASP A 23 -1.13 -14.39 14.68
N ALA A 24 -2.24 -14.67 13.99
CA ALA A 24 -2.92 -15.96 14.01
C ALA A 24 -3.30 -16.39 12.58
N PRO A 25 -2.70 -17.46 12.02
CA PRO A 25 -2.91 -17.87 10.62
C PRO A 25 -4.35 -18.25 10.29
N ASP A 26 -5.13 -18.68 11.28
CA ASP A 26 -6.54 -19.05 11.10
C ASP A 26 -7.51 -17.86 11.10
N GLN A 27 -7.03 -16.63 11.32
CA GLN A 27 -7.90 -15.45 11.56
C GLN A 27 -7.79 -14.33 10.52
N ASP A 28 -6.94 -14.46 9.50
CA ASP A 28 -6.81 -13.44 8.46
C ASP A 28 -7.46 -13.89 7.15
N PRO A 29 -8.77 -13.61 6.94
CA PRO A 29 -9.50 -14.07 5.77
C PRO A 29 -8.95 -13.49 4.46
N ALA A 30 -8.14 -12.43 4.53
CA ALA A 30 -7.55 -11.78 3.36
C ALA A 30 -6.55 -12.70 2.62
N PHE A 31 -6.02 -13.74 3.27
CA PHE A 31 -5.04 -14.66 2.69
C PHE A 31 -5.59 -16.01 2.22
N THR A 32 -6.89 -16.26 2.39
CA THR A 32 -7.53 -17.55 2.06
C THR A 32 -7.45 -17.92 0.57
N GLY A 33 -7.15 -16.95 -0.31
CA GLY A 33 -7.00 -17.15 -1.76
C GLY A 33 -5.57 -17.21 -2.28
N GLY A 34 -4.55 -17.05 -1.41
CA GLY A 34 -3.16 -16.85 -1.83
C GLY A 34 -2.92 -15.49 -2.50
N LEU A 35 -1.65 -15.16 -2.77
CA LEU A 35 -1.29 -13.98 -3.56
C LEU A 35 -1.02 -14.40 -5.00
N ALA A 36 -1.70 -13.77 -5.96
CA ALA A 36 -1.63 -14.15 -7.36
C ALA A 36 -0.18 -14.14 -7.88
N GLY A 37 0.27 -15.27 -8.43
CA GLY A 37 1.59 -15.39 -9.05
C GLY A 37 2.77 -15.38 -8.07
N LEU A 38 2.56 -15.68 -6.78
CA LEU A 38 3.59 -15.79 -5.76
C LEU A 38 3.59 -17.18 -5.10
N ASP A 39 4.76 -17.67 -4.71
CA ASP A 39 4.88 -18.85 -3.82
C ASP A 39 4.82 -18.37 -2.37
N VAL A 40 3.70 -18.60 -1.67
CA VAL A 40 3.45 -18.01 -0.35
C VAL A 40 3.61 -19.05 0.75
N VAL A 41 4.45 -18.74 1.75
CA VAL A 41 4.56 -19.48 3.00
C VAL A 41 4.01 -18.62 4.12
N VAL A 42 2.99 -19.11 4.82
CA VAL A 42 2.40 -18.41 5.96
C VAL A 42 3.09 -18.88 7.25
N LEU A 43 3.49 -17.92 8.09
CA LEU A 43 4.17 -18.15 9.37
C LEU A 43 3.50 -17.32 10.46
N SER A 44 3.48 -17.84 11.69
CA SER A 44 3.18 -17.01 12.85
C SER A 44 4.34 -16.05 13.16
N VAL A 45 4.05 -14.94 13.86
CA VAL A 45 5.08 -14.01 14.37
C VAL A 45 6.16 -14.76 15.17
N ALA A 46 5.75 -15.66 16.07
CA ALA A 46 6.67 -16.43 16.91
C ALA A 46 7.54 -17.44 16.13
N GLU A 47 7.10 -17.91 14.96
CA GLU A 47 7.93 -18.71 14.05
C GLU A 47 8.92 -17.83 13.30
N ALA A 48 8.45 -16.69 12.77
CA ALA A 48 9.31 -15.75 12.04
C ALA A 48 10.44 -15.19 12.92
N GLU A 49 10.19 -14.93 14.21
CA GLU A 49 11.21 -14.49 15.18
C GLU A 49 12.25 -15.57 15.48
N ARG A 50 11.87 -16.86 15.42
CA ARG A 50 12.79 -17.97 15.68
C ARG A 50 13.65 -18.29 14.47
N GLN A 51 13.02 -18.39 13.31
CA GLN A 51 13.70 -18.74 12.07
C GLN A 51 12.81 -18.42 10.87
N LEU A 52 13.31 -17.56 9.99
CA LEU A 52 12.72 -17.39 8.67
C LEU A 52 13.11 -18.54 7.73
N PRO A 53 12.24 -18.89 6.76
CA PRO A 53 12.61 -19.80 5.69
C PRO A 53 13.84 -19.27 4.96
N THR A 54 14.86 -20.11 4.83
CA THR A 54 16.13 -19.74 4.18
C THR A 54 15.99 -19.44 2.69
N ASP A 55 14.85 -19.81 2.09
CA ASP A 55 14.51 -19.60 0.69
C ASP A 55 13.48 -18.47 0.48
N ALA A 56 13.10 -17.72 1.52
CA ALA A 56 12.24 -16.56 1.38
C ALA A 56 13.00 -15.38 0.78
N GLU A 57 12.49 -14.83 -0.32
CA GLU A 57 13.10 -13.70 -1.04
C GLU A 57 12.49 -12.35 -0.63
N ALA A 58 11.31 -12.39 0.03
CA ALA A 58 10.66 -11.23 0.61
C ALA A 58 9.78 -11.64 1.79
N VAL A 59 9.50 -10.68 2.67
CA VAL A 59 8.61 -10.85 3.83
C VAL A 59 7.48 -9.83 3.79
N TYR A 60 6.26 -10.27 4.06
CA TYR A 60 5.12 -9.40 4.30
C TYR A 60 4.58 -9.61 5.72
N LEU A 61 4.64 -8.56 6.55
CA LEU A 61 4.13 -8.56 7.92
C LEU A 61 2.66 -8.12 7.91
N ALA A 62 1.77 -9.10 7.84
CA ALA A 62 0.33 -8.89 7.77
C ALA A 62 -0.27 -8.55 9.15
N GLY A 63 0.11 -9.30 10.20
CA GLY A 63 -0.56 -9.25 11.50
C GLY A 63 0.24 -8.66 12.66
N ALA A 64 1.50 -8.30 12.45
CA ALA A 64 2.34 -7.78 13.52
C ALA A 64 1.86 -6.39 13.98
N ASP A 65 1.84 -6.16 15.29
CA ASP A 65 1.71 -4.80 15.83
C ASP A 65 2.86 -3.92 15.35
N GLN A 66 2.71 -2.60 15.44
CA GLN A 66 3.67 -1.65 14.88
C GLN A 66 5.07 -1.74 15.50
N ASP A 67 5.18 -2.09 16.77
CA ASP A 67 6.48 -2.23 17.45
C ASP A 67 7.16 -3.53 17.03
N CYS A 68 6.41 -4.63 16.97
CA CYS A 68 6.86 -5.91 16.46
C CYS A 68 7.29 -5.80 14.99
N ALA A 69 6.46 -5.17 14.15
CA ALA A 69 6.75 -4.98 12.73
C ALA A 69 8.05 -4.20 12.52
N ARG A 70 8.26 -3.11 13.27
CA ARG A 70 9.51 -2.33 13.20
C ARG A 70 10.73 -3.13 13.63
N ARG A 71 10.63 -3.91 14.73
CA ARG A 71 11.74 -4.77 15.19
C ARG A 71 12.08 -5.83 14.14
N LEU A 72 11.08 -6.53 13.61
CA LEU A 72 11.26 -7.55 12.57
C LEU A 72 11.84 -6.96 11.29
N GLN A 73 11.31 -5.83 10.81
CA GLN A 73 11.81 -5.14 9.63
C GLN A 73 13.28 -4.70 9.79
N ALA A 74 13.65 -4.21 10.98
CA ALA A 74 15.03 -3.84 11.29
C ALA A 74 15.97 -5.06 11.29
N GLY A 75 15.57 -6.16 11.93
CA GLY A 75 16.35 -7.42 11.95
C GLY A 75 16.51 -8.00 10.55
N LEU A 76 15.41 -8.10 9.79
CA LEU A 76 15.38 -8.61 8.42
C LEU A 76 16.31 -7.84 7.49
N SER A 77 16.27 -6.51 7.58
CA SER A 77 17.10 -5.65 6.74
C SER A 77 18.57 -5.72 7.11
N ALA A 78 18.90 -5.82 8.40
CA ALA A 78 20.28 -5.84 8.89
C ALA A 78 20.98 -7.19 8.71
N GLU A 79 20.27 -8.30 8.94
CA GLU A 79 20.88 -9.64 9.00
C GLU A 79 20.84 -10.38 7.66
N TRP A 80 19.75 -10.27 6.90
CA TRP A 80 19.54 -11.10 5.70
C TRP A 80 19.37 -10.30 4.41
N ALA A 81 19.37 -8.97 4.50
CA ALA A 81 19.08 -8.07 3.39
C ALA A 81 17.73 -8.34 2.68
N ILE A 82 16.81 -9.06 3.32
CA ILE A 82 15.51 -9.42 2.75
C ILE A 82 14.57 -8.22 2.80
N PRO A 83 13.92 -7.82 1.69
CA PRO A 83 12.91 -6.77 1.71
C PRO A 83 11.71 -7.21 2.56
N CYS A 84 11.30 -6.31 3.44
CA CYS A 84 10.19 -6.53 4.36
C CYS A 84 9.16 -5.41 4.17
N LEU A 85 7.93 -5.80 3.85
CA LEU A 85 6.77 -4.92 3.71
C LEU A 85 5.81 -5.15 4.87
N THR A 86 5.09 -4.12 5.28
CA THR A 86 4.12 -4.20 6.38
C THR A 86 2.70 -3.94 5.87
N ARG A 87 1.70 -4.47 6.58
CA ARG A 87 0.28 -4.11 6.33
C ARG A 87 0.06 -2.60 6.44
N GLU A 88 0.76 -1.91 7.33
CA GLU A 88 0.68 -0.46 7.47
C GLU A 88 1.11 0.28 6.19
N GLU A 89 2.29 -0.04 5.66
CA GLU A 89 2.80 0.55 4.41
C GLU A 89 1.86 0.26 3.24
N MET A 90 1.36 -0.96 3.15
CA MET A 90 0.42 -1.33 2.09
C MET A 90 -0.96 -0.68 2.25
N THR A 91 -1.39 -0.41 3.49
CA THR A 91 -2.59 0.39 3.76
C THR A 91 -2.38 1.83 3.34
N ALA A 92 -1.20 2.41 3.61
CA ALA A 92 -0.84 3.74 3.11
C ALA A 92 -0.90 3.82 1.57
N VAL A 93 -0.38 2.80 0.88
CA VAL A 93 -0.46 2.69 -0.58
C VAL A 93 -1.92 2.66 -1.07
N ALA A 94 -2.76 1.83 -0.46
CA ALA A 94 -4.17 1.73 -0.84
C ALA A 94 -4.93 3.05 -0.61
N LEU A 95 -4.74 3.69 0.54
CA LEU A 95 -5.37 4.99 0.85
C LEU A 95 -4.88 6.10 -0.08
N ALA A 96 -3.59 6.17 -0.36
CA ALA A 96 -3.04 7.11 -1.33
C ALA A 96 -3.58 6.84 -2.74
N GLY A 97 -3.73 5.56 -3.13
CA GLY A 97 -4.34 5.16 -4.40
C GLY A 97 -5.79 5.63 -4.53
N GLN A 98 -6.59 5.50 -3.46
CA GLN A 98 -7.96 6.02 -3.40
C GLN A 98 -8.01 7.54 -3.61
N LEU A 99 -7.13 8.27 -2.94
CA LEU A 99 -7.06 9.72 -3.09
C LEU A 99 -6.66 10.10 -4.52
N LEU A 100 -5.62 9.48 -5.07
CA LEU A 100 -5.16 9.79 -6.43
C LEU A 100 -6.25 9.47 -7.47
N ALA A 101 -6.97 8.35 -7.31
CA ALA A 101 -8.12 8.02 -8.14
C ALA A 101 -9.22 9.10 -8.05
N LEU A 102 -9.54 9.57 -6.84
CA LEU A 102 -10.49 10.66 -6.63
C LEU A 102 -10.04 11.94 -7.34
N LEU A 103 -8.79 12.35 -7.15
CA LEU A 103 -8.24 13.57 -7.74
C LEU A 103 -8.24 13.52 -9.28
N ILE A 104 -7.91 12.37 -9.87
CA ILE A 104 -8.02 12.14 -11.32
C ILE A 104 -9.47 12.29 -11.78
N GLN A 105 -10.41 11.67 -11.07
CA GLN A 105 -11.84 11.70 -11.42
C GLN A 105 -12.45 13.10 -11.29
N THR A 106 -11.97 13.93 -10.36
CA THR A 106 -12.42 15.31 -10.18
C THR A 106 -11.61 16.33 -10.97
N GLY A 107 -10.55 15.91 -11.67
CA GLY A 107 -9.63 16.80 -12.39
C GLY A 107 -8.81 17.71 -11.48
N THR A 108 -8.68 17.38 -10.19
CA THR A 108 -7.94 18.17 -9.21
C THR A 108 -6.46 17.78 -9.24
N GLN A 109 -5.57 18.77 -9.35
CA GLN A 109 -4.13 18.54 -9.33
C GLN A 109 -3.66 18.22 -7.90
N PRO A 110 -2.74 17.26 -7.67
CA PRO A 110 -2.23 16.94 -6.34
C PRO A 110 -1.71 18.17 -5.56
N GLY A 111 -0.97 19.06 -6.24
CA GLY A 111 -0.43 20.28 -5.62
C GLY A 111 -1.49 21.32 -5.22
N ALA A 112 -2.73 21.20 -5.70
CA ALA A 112 -3.85 22.02 -5.29
C ALA A 112 -4.75 21.33 -4.25
N ALA A 113 -4.52 20.04 -3.98
CA ALA A 113 -5.35 19.26 -3.08
C ALA A 113 -5.03 19.55 -1.62
N ARG A 114 -6.08 19.61 -0.80
CA ARG A 114 -6.03 19.78 0.65
C ARG A 114 -6.64 18.58 1.33
N VAL A 115 -5.87 17.90 2.16
CA VAL A 115 -6.30 16.70 2.87
C VAL A 115 -6.13 16.81 4.38
N VAL A 116 -7.00 16.14 5.12
CA VAL A 116 -6.90 16.00 6.57
C VAL A 116 -6.66 14.53 6.91
N ILE A 117 -5.67 14.23 7.73
CA ILE A 117 -5.39 12.90 8.27
C ILE A 117 -5.83 12.88 9.73
N VAL A 118 -6.85 12.09 10.03
CA VAL A 118 -7.27 11.80 11.41
C VAL A 118 -6.32 10.77 12.00
N GLU A 119 -5.84 11.04 13.23
CA GLU A 119 -4.91 10.18 13.96
C GLU A 119 -3.73 9.73 13.09
N PRO A 120 -2.86 10.66 12.64
CA PRO A 120 -1.77 10.37 11.72
C PRO A 120 -0.78 9.30 12.21
N THR A 121 -0.75 9.00 13.51
CA THR A 121 0.09 7.97 14.11
C THR A 121 -0.41 6.55 13.82
N ALA A 122 -1.67 6.38 13.37
CA ALA A 122 -2.22 5.08 13.01
C ALA A 122 -1.59 4.49 11.73
N ILE A 123 -1.20 5.37 10.79
CA ILE A 123 -0.53 4.98 9.55
C ILE A 123 0.58 6.00 9.24
N PRO A 124 1.71 5.98 9.99
CA PRO A 124 2.80 6.93 9.81
C PRO A 124 3.35 6.99 8.38
N SER A 125 3.30 5.87 7.66
CA SER A 125 3.72 5.79 6.26
C SER A 125 2.87 6.60 5.29
N LEU A 126 1.62 6.97 5.65
CA LEU A 126 0.72 7.69 4.75
C LEU A 126 1.24 9.09 4.38
N ARG A 127 1.64 9.89 5.37
CA ARG A 127 2.09 11.27 5.11
C ARG A 127 3.31 11.34 4.17
N PRO A 128 4.39 10.55 4.36
CA PRO A 128 5.48 10.48 3.39
C PRO A 128 5.04 10.14 1.97
N VAL A 129 4.11 9.19 1.80
CA VAL A 129 3.57 8.81 0.48
C VAL A 129 2.81 9.97 -0.17
N LEU A 130 1.99 10.69 0.59
CA LEU A 130 1.26 11.86 0.09
C LEU A 130 2.21 13.01 -0.27
N VAL A 131 3.29 13.21 0.48
CA VAL A 131 4.35 14.18 0.14
C VAL A 131 5.06 13.76 -1.14
N ALA A 132 5.39 12.48 -1.30
CA ALA A 132 5.99 11.97 -2.53
C ALA A 132 5.05 12.11 -3.75
N ALA A 133 3.74 12.08 -3.53
CA ALA A 133 2.73 12.36 -4.55
C ALA A 133 2.56 13.85 -4.90
N GLY A 134 3.29 14.75 -4.21
CA GLY A 134 3.23 16.19 -4.47
C GLY A 134 1.96 16.85 -3.96
N LEU A 135 1.36 16.35 -2.88
CA LEU A 135 0.17 16.98 -2.28
C LEU A 135 0.48 18.39 -1.75
N GLY A 136 -0.45 19.32 -2.00
CA GLY A 136 -0.31 20.73 -1.63
C GLY A 136 -0.42 21.00 -0.13
N GLU A 137 -1.54 20.60 0.49
CA GLU A 137 -1.79 20.85 1.92
C GLU A 137 -2.20 19.56 2.64
N ILE A 138 -1.40 19.17 3.64
CA ILE A 138 -1.63 17.98 4.47
C ILE A 138 -1.77 18.42 5.93
N ILE A 139 -2.97 18.30 6.48
CA ILE A 139 -3.26 18.64 7.87
C ILE A 139 -3.38 17.36 8.69
N SER A 140 -2.72 17.33 9.84
CA SER A 140 -2.89 16.28 10.85
C SER A 140 -3.89 16.73 11.90
N TRP A 141 -4.79 15.84 12.31
CA TRP A 141 -5.78 16.11 13.35
C TRP A 141 -5.85 14.94 14.33
N HIS A 142 -5.88 15.25 15.63
CA HIS A 142 -6.04 14.26 16.69
C HIS A 142 -7.37 14.47 17.43
N GLY A 143 -7.97 13.39 17.91
CA GLY A 143 -9.19 13.43 18.72
C GLY A 143 -9.01 14.23 20.02
N ALA A 144 -7.79 14.26 20.56
CA ALA A 144 -7.44 15.10 21.71
C ALA A 144 -7.65 16.60 21.44
N ASP A 145 -7.53 17.04 20.18
CA ASP A 145 -7.70 18.43 19.77
C ASP A 145 -9.17 18.82 19.55
N ALA A 146 -10.11 17.86 19.59
CA ALA A 146 -11.50 18.06 19.18
C ALA A 146 -12.22 19.20 19.90
N GLN A 147 -11.88 19.47 21.17
CA GLN A 147 -12.48 20.54 21.97
C GLN A 147 -12.11 21.94 21.45
N SER A 148 -10.84 22.14 21.09
CA SER A 148 -10.31 23.42 20.62
C SER A 148 -10.44 23.58 19.10
N PHE A 149 -10.29 22.47 18.37
CA PHE A 149 -10.23 22.40 16.92
C PHE A 149 -11.13 21.26 16.42
N PRO A 150 -12.46 21.46 16.34
CA PRO A 150 -13.38 20.42 15.85
C PRO A 150 -13.04 20.01 14.41
N LEU A 151 -13.02 18.71 14.12
CA LEU A 151 -12.67 18.16 12.80
C LEU A 151 -13.45 18.84 11.66
N ARG A 152 -14.76 19.05 11.83
CA ARG A 152 -15.62 19.77 10.86
C ARG A 152 -15.10 21.14 10.43
N ARG A 153 -14.42 21.87 11.32
CA ARG A 153 -13.87 23.20 11.04
C ARG A 153 -12.58 23.07 10.24
N ILE A 154 -11.74 22.11 10.61
CA ILE A 154 -10.46 21.84 9.95
C ILE A 154 -10.70 21.28 8.54
N ALA A 155 -11.62 20.33 8.38
CA ALA A 155 -11.98 19.69 7.12
C ALA A 155 -12.80 20.59 6.17
N ARG A 156 -13.21 21.79 6.58
CA ARG A 156 -13.96 22.71 5.71
C ARG A 156 -13.10 23.09 4.50
N GLY A 157 -13.53 22.69 3.31
CA GLY A 157 -12.81 22.95 2.06
C GLY A 157 -11.59 22.06 1.85
N ALA A 158 -11.49 20.94 2.57
CA ALA A 158 -10.60 19.85 2.18
C ALA A 158 -11.23 19.06 1.03
N ASP A 159 -10.40 18.49 0.18
CA ASP A 159 -10.81 17.56 -0.87
C ASP A 159 -11.10 16.17 -0.29
N ALA A 160 -10.30 15.76 0.71
CA ALA A 160 -10.48 14.48 1.39
C ALA A 160 -10.13 14.53 2.89
N VAL A 161 -10.74 13.61 3.64
CA VAL A 161 -10.40 13.29 5.02
C VAL A 161 -10.07 11.81 5.09
N PHE A 162 -8.85 11.48 5.53
CA PHE A 162 -8.44 10.12 5.86
C PHE A 162 -8.83 9.80 7.29
N ASP A 163 -9.57 8.71 7.46
CA ASP A 163 -10.02 8.22 8.77
C ASP A 163 -9.68 6.74 8.90
N PRO A 164 -8.46 6.40 9.37
CA PRO A 164 -7.97 5.04 9.39
C PRO A 164 -8.78 4.11 10.33
N PHE A 165 -9.55 4.68 11.26
CA PHE A 165 -10.38 3.93 12.22
C PHE A 165 -11.87 3.86 11.84
N GLY A 166 -12.30 4.55 10.78
CA GLY A 166 -13.71 4.59 10.34
C GLY A 166 -14.70 5.24 11.32
N GLY A 167 -14.21 5.81 12.42
CA GLY A 167 -15.03 6.37 13.50
C GLY A 167 -15.43 7.83 13.30
N SER A 168 -14.85 8.56 12.36
CA SER A 168 -14.99 10.02 12.25
C SER A 168 -16.13 10.46 11.34
N SER A 169 -16.89 9.53 10.76
CA SER A 169 -17.97 9.82 9.82
C SER A 169 -19.06 10.74 10.42
N PHE A 170 -19.40 10.55 11.69
CA PHE A 170 -20.39 11.37 12.42
C PHE A 170 -19.88 12.77 12.79
N LEU A 171 -18.56 13.00 12.78
CA LEU A 171 -17.97 14.31 13.05
C LEU A 171 -18.02 15.24 11.84
N LEU A 172 -18.40 14.71 10.68
CA LEU A 172 -18.48 15.42 9.39
C LEU A 172 -19.94 15.70 8.96
N GLU A 173 -20.92 15.67 9.87
CA GLU A 173 -22.36 15.94 9.61
C GLU A 173 -22.62 17.27 8.85
N PRO A 174 -23.71 17.36 8.06
CA PRO A 174 -23.85 18.35 7.01
C PRO A 174 -24.08 19.77 7.51
N ASN A 175 -23.46 20.74 6.83
CA ASN A 175 -23.95 22.10 6.76
C ASN A 175 -24.27 22.41 5.29
N ALA A 176 -25.50 22.82 5.02
CA ALA A 176 -26.21 22.79 3.74
C ALA A 176 -25.68 23.72 2.61
N GLY A 177 -24.36 23.89 2.42
CA GLY A 177 -23.84 24.92 1.51
C GLY A 177 -22.57 24.63 0.70
N ARG A 178 -21.77 23.60 0.99
CA ARG A 178 -20.60 23.23 0.17
C ARG A 178 -20.35 21.72 0.22
N GLY A 179 -19.91 21.16 -0.91
CA GLY A 179 -19.61 19.73 -1.07
C GLY A 179 -18.80 19.17 0.10
N ARG A 180 -19.23 18.00 0.60
CA ARG A 180 -18.58 17.32 1.72
C ARG A 180 -17.20 16.81 1.23
N PRO A 181 -16.12 16.95 2.02
CA PRO A 181 -14.87 16.31 1.67
C PRO A 181 -15.10 14.80 1.49
N ALA A 182 -14.38 14.18 0.57
CA ALA A 182 -14.43 12.74 0.43
C ALA A 182 -13.87 12.08 1.69
N LEU A 183 -14.64 11.17 2.29
CA LEU A 183 -14.14 10.36 3.40
C LEU A 183 -13.45 9.12 2.84
N ILE A 184 -12.18 8.93 3.17
CA ILE A 184 -11.36 7.79 2.77
C ILE A 184 -11.01 6.99 4.03
N THR A 185 -11.50 5.76 4.08
CA THR A 185 -11.43 4.87 5.24
C THR A 185 -10.86 3.51 4.83
N VAL A 186 -10.35 2.75 5.80
CA VAL A 186 -9.91 1.37 5.60
C VAL A 186 -11.14 0.46 5.73
N ASP A 187 -11.92 0.36 4.65
CA ASP A 187 -13.22 -0.33 4.68
C ASP A 187 -13.12 -1.85 4.48
N ASP A 188 -12.05 -2.32 3.83
CA ASP A 188 -11.89 -3.71 3.43
C ASP A 188 -10.43 -4.18 3.66
N PRO A 189 -10.21 -5.24 4.46
CA PRO A 189 -8.88 -5.76 4.78
C PRO A 189 -8.10 -6.32 3.56
N ALA A 190 -8.77 -6.52 2.41
CA ALA A 190 -8.12 -6.93 1.17
C ALA A 190 -7.50 -5.76 0.40
N GLN A 191 -7.91 -4.51 0.64
CA GLN A 191 -7.40 -3.33 -0.10
C GLN A 191 -5.88 -3.15 -0.03
N PRO A 192 -5.20 -3.34 1.12
CA PRO A 192 -3.75 -3.29 1.19
C PRO A 192 -3.07 -4.32 0.27
N LEU A 193 -3.74 -5.42 -0.06
CA LEU A 193 -3.15 -6.50 -0.86
C LEU A 193 -3.13 -6.18 -2.37
N LEU A 194 -3.85 -5.16 -2.84
CA LEU A 194 -3.98 -4.86 -4.29
C LEU A 194 -2.65 -4.58 -4.98
N ALA A 195 -1.75 -3.84 -4.32
CA ALA A 195 -0.43 -3.52 -4.86
C ALA A 195 0.65 -4.55 -4.45
N LEU A 196 0.36 -5.43 -3.49
CA LEU A 196 1.36 -6.27 -2.86
C LEU A 196 2.02 -7.24 -3.85
N PRO A 197 1.29 -8.01 -4.70
CA PRO A 197 1.91 -8.92 -5.65
C PRO A 197 2.89 -8.21 -6.60
N GLY A 198 2.47 -7.09 -7.18
CA GLY A 198 3.30 -6.36 -8.14
C GLY A 198 4.54 -5.73 -7.51
N LEU A 199 4.42 -5.21 -6.28
CA LEU A 199 5.57 -4.65 -5.56
C LEU A 199 6.58 -5.73 -5.17
N LEU A 200 6.11 -6.90 -4.71
CA LEU A 200 6.99 -8.03 -4.39
C LEU A 200 7.73 -8.54 -5.63
N TRP A 201 7.04 -8.63 -6.77
CA TRP A 201 7.67 -8.97 -8.05
C TRP A 201 8.71 -7.94 -8.50
N ALA A 202 8.48 -6.65 -8.27
CA ALA A 202 9.45 -5.60 -8.59
C ALA A 202 10.69 -5.68 -7.67
N LEU A 203 10.50 -5.89 -6.37
CA LEU A 203 11.59 -6.05 -5.40
C LEU A 203 12.44 -7.28 -5.70
N TRP A 204 11.82 -8.40 -6.11
CA TRP A 204 12.55 -9.58 -6.53
C TRP A 204 13.45 -9.33 -7.75
N GLN A 205 12.98 -8.52 -8.70
CA GLN A 205 13.74 -8.13 -9.89
C GLN A 205 14.81 -7.06 -9.62
N THR A 206 14.79 -6.41 -8.45
CA THR A 206 15.77 -5.38 -8.06
C THR A 206 16.38 -5.73 -6.71
N PRO A 207 17.31 -6.71 -6.67
CA PRO A 207 17.94 -7.14 -5.43
C PRO A 207 18.63 -5.98 -4.70
N ALA A 208 18.60 -5.99 -3.37
CA ALA A 208 19.11 -4.94 -2.48
C ALA A 208 18.35 -3.60 -2.49
N ALA A 209 17.44 -3.36 -3.45
CA ALA A 209 16.58 -2.19 -3.39
C ALA A 209 15.64 -2.26 -2.16
N ARG A 210 15.34 -1.09 -1.62
CA ARG A 210 14.44 -0.93 -0.48
C ARG A 210 13.28 -0.04 -0.89
N PRO A 211 12.04 -0.46 -0.64
CA PRO A 211 10.89 0.38 -0.92
C PRO A 211 10.93 1.60 -0.02
N ASP A 212 10.68 2.76 -0.60
CA ASP A 212 10.57 4.05 0.07
C ASP A 212 9.24 4.72 -0.26
N ALA A 213 9.04 5.95 0.24
CA ALA A 213 7.81 6.70 -0.02
C ALA A 213 7.55 6.93 -1.52
N ARG A 214 8.59 7.03 -2.36
CA ARG A 214 8.45 7.18 -3.83
C ARG A 214 7.99 5.88 -4.47
N THR A 215 8.53 4.75 -4.02
CA THR A 215 8.11 3.41 -4.44
C THR A 215 6.64 3.16 -4.09
N PHE A 216 6.24 3.49 -2.86
CA PHE A 216 4.86 3.41 -2.41
C PHE A 216 3.94 4.37 -3.18
N HIS A 217 4.39 5.60 -3.47
CA HIS A 217 3.66 6.51 -4.35
C HIS A 217 3.48 5.93 -5.76
N ALA A 218 4.51 5.33 -6.35
CA ALA A 218 4.43 4.70 -7.66
C ALA A 218 3.40 3.55 -7.69
N CYS A 219 3.34 2.76 -6.62
CA CYS A 219 2.31 1.74 -6.43
C CYS A 219 0.91 2.35 -6.30
N ALA A 220 0.76 3.40 -5.48
CA ALA A 220 -0.52 4.11 -5.31
C ALA A 220 -1.01 4.72 -6.63
N HIS A 221 -0.09 5.27 -7.44
CA HIS A 221 -0.38 5.79 -8.76
C HIS A 221 -0.82 4.67 -9.73
N ALA A 222 -0.20 3.48 -9.68
CA ALA A 222 -0.65 2.32 -10.44
C ALA A 222 -2.11 1.95 -10.09
N LEU A 223 -2.43 1.87 -8.80
CA LEU A 223 -3.80 1.61 -8.34
C LEU A 223 -4.78 2.65 -8.90
N ALA A 224 -4.41 3.93 -8.83
CA ALA A 224 -5.25 5.03 -9.29
C ALA A 224 -5.53 4.99 -10.80
N VAL A 225 -4.51 4.70 -11.63
CA VAL A 225 -4.66 4.60 -13.09
C VAL A 225 -5.51 3.40 -13.50
N CYS A 226 -5.42 2.28 -12.78
CA CYS A 226 -6.27 1.10 -13.01
C CYS A 226 -7.67 1.23 -12.38
N THR A 227 -7.96 2.31 -11.64
CA THR A 227 -9.27 2.50 -11.02
C THR A 227 -10.28 3.00 -12.05
N ALA A 228 -11.31 2.19 -12.32
CA ALA A 228 -12.41 2.59 -13.19
C ALA A 228 -13.19 3.80 -12.63
N LEU A 229 -13.76 4.62 -13.52
CA LEU A 229 -14.58 5.78 -13.14
C LEU A 229 -15.70 5.39 -12.16
N GLY A 230 -15.86 6.17 -11.10
CA GLY A 230 -16.86 5.92 -10.05
C GLY A 230 -16.46 4.87 -9.02
N ARG A 231 -15.33 4.16 -9.21
CA ARG A 231 -14.74 3.29 -8.18
C ARG A 231 -13.69 4.05 -7.37
N ARG A 232 -13.46 3.58 -6.13
CA ARG A 232 -12.40 4.10 -5.25
C ARG A 232 -11.06 3.41 -5.46
N LEU A 233 -11.08 2.13 -5.83
CA LEU A 233 -9.91 1.28 -6.06
C LEU A 233 -10.13 0.40 -7.29
N PRO A 234 -9.05 -0.15 -7.89
CA PRO A 234 -9.16 -1.02 -9.04
C PRO A 234 -9.88 -2.33 -8.70
N ASP A 235 -10.32 -3.03 -9.74
CA ASP A 235 -10.81 -4.39 -9.59
C ASP A 235 -9.65 -5.32 -9.19
N PRO A 236 -9.73 -6.12 -8.12
CA PRO A 236 -8.68 -7.08 -7.77
C PRO A 236 -8.40 -8.09 -8.88
N PHE A 237 -9.38 -8.33 -9.77
CA PHE A 237 -9.26 -9.27 -10.90
C PHE A 237 -8.89 -8.59 -12.22
N ASP A 238 -8.58 -7.28 -12.21
CA ASP A 238 -8.07 -6.59 -13.38
C ASP A 238 -6.70 -7.19 -13.80
N PRO A 239 -6.58 -7.80 -14.99
CA PRO A 239 -5.34 -8.41 -15.44
C PRO A 239 -4.20 -7.39 -15.62
N ASP A 240 -4.51 -6.10 -15.80
CA ASP A 240 -3.52 -5.06 -16.02
C ASP A 240 -2.94 -4.49 -14.71
N LEU A 241 -3.59 -4.76 -13.57
CA LEU A 241 -3.22 -4.21 -12.27
C LEU A 241 -1.81 -4.62 -11.83
N THR A 242 -1.56 -5.93 -11.77
CA THR A 242 -0.25 -6.45 -11.31
C THR A 242 0.89 -6.01 -12.23
N PRO A 243 0.80 -6.13 -13.58
CA PRO A 243 1.80 -5.60 -14.49
C PRO A 243 2.06 -4.09 -14.34
N MET A 244 1.00 -3.29 -14.10
CA MET A 244 1.13 -1.85 -13.91
C MET A 244 1.92 -1.53 -12.64
N VAL A 245 1.61 -2.20 -11.53
CA VAL A 245 2.33 -2.03 -10.26
C VAL A 245 3.79 -2.44 -10.41
N ILE A 246 4.09 -3.60 -11.04
CA ILE A 246 5.47 -4.05 -11.29
C ILE A 246 6.26 -2.96 -12.02
N ARG A 247 5.71 -2.45 -13.12
CA ARG A 247 6.38 -1.48 -13.99
C ARG A 247 6.70 -0.18 -13.25
N LEU A 248 5.72 0.39 -12.52
CA LEU A 248 5.91 1.67 -11.84
C LEU A 248 6.80 1.53 -10.60
N ALA A 249 6.65 0.43 -9.83
CA ALA A 249 7.49 0.16 -8.68
C ALA A 249 8.95 -0.07 -9.08
N ALA A 250 9.22 -0.90 -10.10
CA ALA A 250 10.58 -1.17 -10.59
C ALA A 250 11.28 0.12 -11.06
N HIS A 251 10.56 1.00 -11.75
CA HIS A 251 11.11 2.29 -12.15
C HIS A 251 11.47 3.18 -10.95
N ALA A 252 10.62 3.22 -9.93
CA ALA A 252 10.89 3.98 -8.70
C ALA A 252 12.09 3.41 -7.92
N LEU A 253 12.20 2.08 -7.84
CA LEU A 253 13.32 1.40 -7.18
C LEU A 253 14.65 1.71 -7.89
N ALA A 254 14.69 1.65 -9.22
CA ALA A 254 15.91 1.93 -10.00
C ALA A 254 16.40 3.38 -9.85
N THR A 255 15.49 4.36 -9.86
CA THR A 255 15.86 5.79 -9.76
C THR A 255 16.36 6.19 -8.36
N HIS A 256 16.02 5.43 -7.31
CA HIS A 256 16.53 5.65 -5.96
C HIS A 256 17.99 5.19 -5.81
N GLU A 257 18.43 4.17 -6.56
CA GLU A 257 19.82 3.71 -6.52
C GLU A 257 20.79 4.70 -7.15
N GLU A 258 20.38 5.38 -8.23
CA GLU A 258 21.21 6.36 -8.95
C GLU A 258 21.50 7.64 -8.15
N THR A 259 20.75 7.89 -7.06
CA THR A 259 20.88 9.09 -6.23
C THR A 259 21.63 8.86 -4.90
N ARG A 260 22.18 7.66 -4.67
CA ARG A 260 23.07 7.33 -3.54
C ARG A 260 24.54 7.38 -3.93
#